data_AF-A9XGE0-F1
#
_entry.id   AF-A9XGE0-F1
#
_cell.length_a   1.000
_cell.length_b   1.000
_cell.length_c   1.000
_cell.angle_alpha   90.00
_cell.angle_beta   90.00
_cell.angle_gamma   90.00
#
_symmetry.space_group_name_H-M   'P 1'
#
loop_
_entity.id
_entity.type
_entity.pdbx_description
1 polymer ?
#
loop_
_entity_poly.entity_id
_entity_poly.type
_entity_poly.pdbx_seq_one_letter_code
_entity_poly.pdbx_strand_id
1 'polypeptide(L)'
;SNYTELSQLYPKYKDQGFEILAFPCNQFGGQEPGTNDEIVQFACTRFKAEYPIFDKVDVNGNNVSPLYKFLKSSKGGLFGDSIKWNFSKFLVDKEGHVVDRY
;
A
#
# COMPACT_ATOMS: atom_id res chain seq x y z
N SER A 1 1.66 -2.61 -14.96
CA SER A 1 1.69 -3.30 -13.65
C SER A 1 1.65 -2.23 -12.58
N ASN A 2 1.05 -2.51 -11.41
CA ASN A 2 0.83 -1.50 -10.38
C ASN A 2 2.09 -0.69 -10.04
N TYR A 3 3.26 -1.33 -9.84
CA TYR A 3 4.51 -0.59 -9.61
C TYR A 3 4.85 0.42 -10.71
N THR A 4 4.78 0.01 -11.98
CA THR A 4 5.07 0.91 -13.11
C THR A 4 4.09 2.08 -13.16
N GLU A 5 2.79 1.81 -12.99
CA GLU A 5 1.75 2.85 -13.05
C GLU A 5 1.87 3.82 -11.87
N LEU A 6 2.17 3.34 -10.66
CA LEU A 6 2.39 4.18 -9.48
C LEU A 6 3.68 5.00 -9.61
N SER A 7 4.75 4.44 -10.17
CA SER A 7 6.00 5.17 -10.45
C SER A 7 5.84 6.24 -11.52
N GLN A 8 4.85 6.12 -12.42
CA GLN A 8 4.48 7.18 -13.36
C GLN A 8 3.55 8.21 -12.74
N LEU A 9 2.62 7.76 -11.89
CA LEU A 9 1.65 8.62 -11.22
C LEU A 9 2.32 9.56 -10.22
N TYR A 10 3.28 9.05 -9.46
CA TYR A 10 3.86 9.77 -8.33
C TYR A 10 4.59 11.06 -8.74
N PRO A 11 5.54 11.07 -9.71
CA PRO A 11 6.19 12.30 -10.14
C PRO A 11 5.22 13.35 -10.71
N LYS A 12 4.08 12.93 -11.27
CA LYS A 12 3.08 13.84 -11.82
C LYS A 12 2.36 14.67 -10.75
N TYR A 13 2.17 14.10 -9.56
CA TYR A 13 1.34 14.71 -8.51
C TYR A 13 2.07 15.00 -7.20
N LYS A 14 3.28 14.48 -6.98
CA LYS A 14 4.02 14.65 -5.71
C LYS A 14 4.19 16.12 -5.30
N ASP A 15 4.51 16.99 -6.27
CA ASP A 15 4.69 18.42 -6.04
C ASP A 15 3.35 19.18 -5.84
N GLN A 16 2.22 18.49 -5.95
CA GLN A 16 0.86 19.01 -5.70
C GLN A 16 0.32 18.56 -4.33
N GLY A 17 1.17 17.96 -3.49
CA GLY A 17 0.81 17.44 -2.17
C GLY A 17 0.15 16.08 -2.19
N PHE A 18 0.42 15.27 -3.22
CA PHE A 18 0.06 13.85 -3.27
C PHE A 18 1.23 12.99 -2.79
N GLU A 19 0.94 11.95 -2.03
CA GLU A 19 1.95 10.99 -1.55
C GLU A 19 1.47 9.56 -1.75
N ILE A 20 2.40 8.65 -2.07
CA ILE A 20 2.15 7.21 -2.11
C ILE A 20 2.91 6.58 -0.94
N LEU A 21 2.19 5.87 -0.08
CA LEU A 21 2.80 5.10 1.01
C LEU A 21 2.65 3.60 0.69
N ALA A 22 3.75 2.95 0.33
CA ALA A 22 3.75 1.54 -0.05
C ALA A 22 4.09 0.64 1.13
N PHE A 23 3.20 -0.30 1.43
CA PHE A 23 3.36 -1.26 2.53
C PHE A 23 3.44 -2.68 1.97
N PRO A 24 4.65 -3.28 1.87
CA PRO A 24 4.82 -4.65 1.43
C PRO A 24 4.07 -5.64 2.34
N CYS A 25 3.57 -6.74 1.76
CA CYS A 25 2.82 -7.75 2.49
C CYS A 25 2.95 -9.11 1.81
N ASN A 26 3.24 -10.17 2.59
CA ASN A 26 3.41 -11.52 2.05
C ASN A 26 2.19 -12.45 2.25
N GLN A 27 1.06 -11.90 2.73
CA GLN A 27 -0.14 -12.70 3.08
C GLN A 27 -0.90 -13.23 1.84
N PHE A 28 -0.58 -12.76 0.64
CA PHE A 28 -1.30 -13.09 -0.59
C PHE A 28 -0.43 -13.90 -1.53
N GLY A 29 -0.61 -15.22 -1.50
CA GLY A 29 0.09 -16.16 -2.38
C GLY A 29 1.62 -16.18 -2.23
N GLY A 30 2.16 -15.67 -1.12
CA GLY A 30 3.61 -15.63 -0.92
C GLY A 30 4.36 -14.75 -1.93
N GLN A 31 3.70 -13.72 -2.50
CA GLN A 31 4.25 -12.91 -3.59
C GLN A 31 5.27 -11.86 -3.15
N GLU A 32 5.53 -11.71 -1.84
CA GLU A 32 6.51 -10.77 -1.28
C GLU A 32 7.43 -11.47 -0.24
N PRO A 33 8.15 -12.54 -0.65
CA PRO A 33 8.90 -13.39 0.28
C PRO A 33 10.20 -12.74 0.79
N GLY A 34 10.72 -11.74 0.09
CA GLY A 34 11.98 -11.09 0.40
C GLY A 34 11.99 -10.33 1.73
N THR A 35 13.19 -9.93 2.12
CA THR A 35 13.47 -9.01 3.22
C THR A 35 13.11 -7.57 2.84
N ASN A 36 12.98 -6.67 3.83
CA ASN A 36 12.62 -5.27 3.56
C ASN A 36 13.65 -4.60 2.62
N ASP A 37 14.95 -4.85 2.83
CA ASP A 37 16.02 -4.31 1.99
C ASP A 37 15.93 -4.81 0.54
N GLU A 38 15.66 -6.10 0.35
CA GLU A 38 15.49 -6.70 -0.99
C GLU A 38 14.27 -6.11 -1.71
N ILE A 39 13.16 -5.89 -1.00
CA ILE A 39 11.93 -5.31 -1.56
C ILE A 39 12.16 -3.86 -2.00
N VAL A 40 12.78 -3.05 -1.14
CA VAL A 40 13.13 -1.66 -1.47
C VAL A 40 14.06 -1.62 -2.67
N GLN A 41 15.12 -2.43 -2.66
CA GLN A 41 16.07 -2.48 -3.75
C GLN A 41 15.40 -2.90 -5.06
N PHE A 42 14.54 -3.92 -5.04
CA PHE A 42 13.78 -4.36 -6.20
C PHE A 42 12.90 -3.23 -6.76
N ALA A 43 12.08 -2.59 -5.93
CA ALA A 43 11.17 -1.54 -6.37
C ALA A 43 11.91 -0.31 -6.93
N CYS A 44 12.95 0.16 -6.23
CA CYS A 44 13.72 1.34 -6.63
C CYS A 44 14.55 1.07 -7.89
N THR A 45 15.18 -0.11 -8.02
CA THR A 45 16.03 -0.40 -9.18
C THR A 45 15.22 -0.76 -10.42
N ARG A 46 14.24 -1.66 -10.28
CA ARG A 46 13.46 -2.24 -11.40
C ARG A 46 12.38 -1.31 -11.90
N PHE A 47 11.70 -0.60 -10.99
CA PHE A 47 10.53 0.22 -11.29
C PHE A 47 10.75 1.70 -11.05
N LYS A 48 11.95 2.10 -10.62
CA LYS A 48 12.28 3.51 -10.35
C LYS A 48 11.26 4.15 -9.40
N ALA A 49 10.82 3.39 -8.40
CA ALA A 49 9.94 3.91 -7.36
C ALA A 49 10.66 5.04 -6.61
N GLU A 50 10.04 6.21 -6.54
CA GLU A 50 10.54 7.38 -5.79
C GLU A 50 9.71 7.65 -4.52
N TYR A 51 8.61 6.91 -4.33
CA TYR A 51 7.74 7.04 -3.17
C TYR A 51 8.21 6.18 -2.00
N PRO A 52 7.87 6.55 -0.75
CA PRO A 52 8.20 5.76 0.44
C PRO A 52 7.70 4.31 0.36
N ILE A 53 8.62 3.37 0.62
CA ILE A 53 8.33 1.95 0.80
C ILE A 53 8.70 1.62 2.25
N PHE A 54 7.70 1.17 3.01
CA PHE A 54 7.84 0.85 4.43
C PHE A 54 8.24 -0.61 4.64
N ASP A 55 8.51 -0.94 5.91
CA ASP A 55 8.69 -2.32 6.32
C ASP A 55 7.44 -3.17 6.03
N LYS A 56 7.68 -4.48 5.83
CA LYS A 56 6.62 -5.45 5.61
C LYS A 56 5.65 -5.50 6.80
N VAL A 57 4.36 -5.49 6.50
CA VAL A 57 3.30 -5.57 7.50
C VAL A 57 2.25 -6.62 7.15
N ASP A 58 1.56 -7.10 8.18
CA ASP A 58 0.33 -7.86 8.02
C ASP A 58 -0.85 -6.90 7.87
N VAL A 59 -1.70 -7.15 6.87
CA VAL A 59 -2.87 -6.32 6.55
C VAL A 59 -4.18 -6.99 6.96
N ASN A 60 -4.12 -8.28 7.26
CA ASN A 60 -5.22 -9.12 7.73
C ASN A 60 -4.78 -9.98 8.94
N GLY A 61 -5.75 -10.60 9.61
CA GLY A 61 -5.52 -11.52 10.72
C GLY A 61 -5.20 -10.83 12.04
N ASN A 62 -4.77 -11.63 13.03
CA ASN A 62 -4.56 -11.18 14.41
C ASN A 62 -3.38 -10.21 14.56
N ASN A 63 -2.39 -10.30 13.66
CA ASN A 63 -1.19 -9.46 13.67
C ASN A 63 -1.33 -8.23 12.77
N VAL A 64 -2.56 -7.91 12.33
CA VAL A 64 -2.81 -6.77 11.45
C VAL A 64 -2.23 -5.48 12.03
N SER A 65 -1.51 -4.73 11.19
CA SER A 65 -1.00 -3.41 11.55
C SER A 65 -2.15 -2.47 11.98
N PRO A 66 -1.96 -1.65 13.03
CA PRO A 66 -2.95 -0.66 13.45
C PRO A 66 -3.44 0.24 12.30
N LEU A 67 -2.55 0.59 11.37
CA LEU A 67 -2.89 1.37 10.17
C LEU A 67 -3.95 0.63 9.33
N TYR A 68 -3.71 -0.63 9.00
CA TYR A 68 -4.65 -1.41 8.20
C TYR A 68 -5.94 -1.73 8.95
N LYS A 69 -5.92 -1.81 10.29
CA LYS A 69 -7.14 -1.89 11.09
C LYS A 69 -8.00 -0.63 10.89
N PHE A 70 -7.40 0.55 10.95
CA PHE A 70 -8.09 1.82 10.69
C PHE A 70 -8.61 1.94 9.25
N LEU A 71 -7.75 1.69 8.25
CA LEU A 71 -8.10 1.82 6.83
C LEU A 71 -9.28 0.92 6.46
N LYS A 72 -9.24 -0.35 6.88
CA LYS A 72 -10.31 -1.32 6.63
C LYS A 72 -11.62 -0.92 7.31
N SER A 73 -11.56 -0.41 8.55
CA SER A 73 -12.77 0.00 9.27
C SER A 73 -13.51 1.18 8.63
N SER A 74 -12.79 2.05 7.92
CA SER A 74 -13.37 3.29 7.36
C SER A 74 -14.19 3.07 6.09
N LYS A 75 -13.89 2.00 5.32
CA LYS A 75 -14.57 1.65 4.05
C LYS A 75 -14.82 0.14 3.93
N GLY A 76 -15.11 -0.52 5.06
CA GLY A 76 -15.51 -1.92 5.09
C GLY A 76 -16.95 -2.06 4.58
N GLY A 77 -17.17 -2.96 3.61
CA GLY A 77 -18.52 -3.28 3.13
C GLY A 77 -19.25 -4.26 4.07
N LEU A 78 -20.54 -4.48 3.80
CA LEU A 78 -21.41 -5.43 4.53
C LEU A 78 -20.86 -6.87 4.59
N PHE A 79 -19.93 -7.24 3.70
CA PHE A 79 -19.34 -8.58 3.59
C PHE A 79 -17.92 -8.69 4.20
N GLY A 80 -17.62 -7.82 5.15
CA GLY A 80 -16.34 -7.77 5.85
C GLY A 80 -15.33 -6.82 5.21
N ASP A 81 -14.34 -6.43 6.00
CA ASP A 81 -13.43 -5.35 5.68
C ASP A 81 -12.05 -5.82 5.19
N SER A 82 -11.82 -7.14 5.15
CA SER A 82 -10.52 -7.74 4.83
C SER A 82 -9.95 -7.29 3.48
N ILE A 83 -8.63 -7.14 3.41
CA ILE A 83 -7.92 -6.95 2.14
C ILE A 83 -8.02 -8.25 1.35
N LYS A 84 -8.47 -8.19 0.10
CA LYS A 84 -8.74 -9.38 -0.72
C LYS A 84 -7.52 -9.85 -1.51
N TRP A 85 -6.67 -8.91 -1.93
CA TRP A 85 -5.48 -9.21 -2.73
C TRP A 85 -4.43 -8.09 -2.68
N ASN A 86 -3.25 -8.37 -3.25
CA ASN A 86 -2.17 -7.41 -3.46
C ASN A 86 -2.66 -6.17 -4.22
N PHE A 87 -2.02 -5.04 -3.93
CA PHE A 87 -2.33 -3.73 -4.53
C PHE A 87 -3.77 -3.24 -4.29
N SER A 88 -4.38 -3.55 -3.15
CA SER A 88 -5.54 -2.76 -2.69
C SER A 88 -5.07 -1.35 -2.33
N LYS A 89 -5.83 -0.31 -2.71
CA LYS A 89 -5.48 1.09 -2.45
C LYS A 89 -6.51 1.74 -1.54
N PHE A 90 -6.05 2.64 -0.68
CA PHE A 90 -6.90 3.55 0.08
C PHE A 90 -6.51 4.97 -0.30
N LEU A 91 -7.50 5.79 -0.62
CA LEU A 91 -7.31 7.21 -0.81
C LEU A 91 -7.64 7.91 0.51
N VAL A 92 -6.68 8.69 1.01
CA VAL A 92 -6.79 9.43 2.27
C VAL A 92 -6.62 10.92 1.97
N ASP A 93 -7.50 11.76 2.50
CA ASP A 93 -7.40 13.22 2.35
C ASP A 93 -6.32 13.82 3.27
N LYS A 94 -6.12 15.14 3.18
CA LYS A 94 -5.08 15.84 3.96
C LYS A 94 -5.41 15.94 5.45
N GLU A 95 -6.67 15.71 5.80
CA GLU A 95 -7.21 15.68 7.16
C GLU A 95 -7.14 14.27 7.77
N GLY A 96 -6.73 13.26 6.99
CA GLY A 96 -6.55 11.89 7.43
C GLY A 96 -7.79 11.00 7.30
N HIS A 97 -8.85 11.46 6.63
CA HIS A 97 -10.04 10.65 6.40
C HIS A 97 -9.87 9.75 5.17
N VAL A 98 -10.28 8.50 5.30
CA VAL A 98 -10.34 7.57 4.16
C VAL A 98 -11.52 7.95 3.28
N VAL A 99 -11.23 8.52 2.11
CA VAL A 99 -12.27 8.98 1.18
C VAL A 99 -12.74 7.85 0.24
N ASP A 100 -11.83 6.96 -0.17
CA ASP A 100 -12.16 5.88 -1.10
C ASP A 100 -11.23 4.65 -0.95
N ARG A 101 -11.64 3.52 -1.53
CA ARG A 101 -10.90 2.24 -1.54
C ARG A 101 -11.04 1.55 -2.90
N TYR A 102 -9.91 1.11 -3.46
CA TYR A 102 -9.80 0.46 -4.79
C TYR A 102 -9.11 -0.90 -4.72
#